data_AF-A0A1J3DCD0-F1
#
_entry.id   AF-A0A1J3DCD0-F1
#
_cell.length_a   1.000
_cell.length_b   1.000
_cell.length_c   1.000
_cell.angle_alpha   90.00
_cell.angle_beta   90.00
_cell.angle_gamma   90.00
#
_symmetry.space_group_name_H-M   'P 1'
#
loop_
_entity.id
_entity.type
_entity.pdbx_description
1 polymer ?
#
loop_
_entity_poly.entity_id
_entity_poly.type
_entity_poly.pdbx_seq_one_letter_code
_entity_poly.pdbx_strand_id
1 'polypeptide(L)'
;MEAYREEALKAKQIAERRFAEKDFTGARSYALRARSLYPELEGLSQMVTTYEVYIASQSRRSGEIDYYAVLGLKPSAGKREVKKQYKK
;
A
#
# COMPACT_ATOMS: atom_id res chain seq x y z
N MET A 1 -16.88 -11.28 17.94
CA MET A 1 -16.18 -10.01 17.59
C MET A 1 -14.68 -10.11 17.80
N GLU A 2 -14.18 -10.68 18.89
CA GLU A 2 -12.73 -10.82 19.13
C GLU A 2 -12.00 -11.68 18.10
N ALA A 3 -12.61 -12.78 17.62
CA ALA A 3 -11.96 -13.65 16.62
C ALA A 3 -11.57 -12.91 15.33
N TYR A 4 -12.43 -12.01 14.83
CA TYR A 4 -12.11 -11.19 13.64
C TYR A 4 -10.99 -10.19 13.90
N ARG A 5 -10.93 -9.63 15.12
CA ARG A 5 -9.85 -8.75 15.54
C ARG A 5 -8.52 -9.49 15.64
N GLU A 6 -8.51 -10.69 16.22
CA GLU A 6 -7.31 -11.54 16.29
C GLU A 6 -6.84 -11.97 14.90
N GLU A 7 -7.76 -12.33 14.00
CA GLU A 7 -7.43 -12.69 12.63
C GLU A 7 -6.86 -11.49 11.86
N ALA A 8 -7.42 -10.29 12.06
CA ALA A 8 -6.89 -9.05 11.49
C ALA A 8 -5.48 -8.72 12.02
N LEU A 9 -5.21 -8.93 13.31
CA LEU A 9 -3.88 -8.76 13.91
C LEU A 9 -2.86 -9.75 13.34
N LYS A 10 -3.24 -11.03 13.18
CA LYS A 10 -2.39 -12.04 12.53
C LYS A 10 -2.09 -11.66 11.08
N ALA A 11 -3.11 -11.22 10.33
CA ALA A 11 -2.92 -10.76 8.96
C ALA A 11 -1.99 -9.53 8.89
N LYS A 12 -2.10 -8.57 9.82
CA LYS A 12 -1.19 -7.42 9.95
C LYS A 12 0.26 -7.87 10.17
N GLN A 13 0.50 -8.77 11.13
CA GLN A 13 1.84 -9.29 11.42
C GLN A 13 2.46 -10.01 10.21
N ILE A 14 1.66 -10.80 9.47
CA ILE A 14 2.11 -11.44 8.23
C ILE A 14 2.45 -10.40 7.17
N ALA A 15 1.68 -9.32 7.07
CA ALA A 15 1.94 -8.23 6.15
C ALA A 15 3.29 -7.55 6.45
N GLU A 16 3.57 -7.25 7.71
CA GLU A 16 4.85 -6.66 8.17
C GLU A 16 6.04 -7.59 7.89
N ARG A 17 5.89 -8.90 8.18
CA ARG A 17 6.92 -9.89 7.88
C ARG A 17 7.24 -9.96 6.38
N ARG A 18 6.20 -10.07 5.52
CA ARG A 18 6.38 -10.09 4.06
C ARG A 18 7.03 -8.82 3.55
N PHE A 19 6.69 -7.68 4.13
CA PHE A 19 7.32 -6.42 3.78
C PHE A 19 8.82 -6.43 4.10
N ALA A 20 9.24 -6.95 5.27
CA ALA A 20 10.64 -7.11 5.63
C ALA A 20 11.39 -8.09 4.68
N GLU A 21 10.70 -9.11 4.20
CA GLU A 21 11.18 -10.07 3.18
C GLU A 21 11.18 -9.48 1.75
N LYS A 22 10.80 -8.20 1.58
CA LYS A 22 10.67 -7.48 0.29
C LYS A 22 9.58 -8.03 -0.65
N ASP A 23 8.70 -8.88 -0.14
CA ASP A 23 7.48 -9.30 -0.85
C ASP A 23 6.38 -8.24 -0.66
N PHE A 24 6.49 -7.14 -1.40
CA PHE A 24 5.57 -6.01 -1.27
C PHE A 24 4.15 -6.33 -1.77
N THR A 25 4.02 -7.16 -2.82
CA THR A 25 2.72 -7.60 -3.33
C THR A 25 1.99 -8.48 -2.32
N GLY A 26 2.71 -9.43 -1.70
CA GLY A 26 2.16 -10.25 -0.62
C GLY A 26 1.83 -9.41 0.62
N ALA A 27 2.73 -8.50 1.03
CA ALA A 27 2.48 -7.57 2.13
C ALA A 27 1.19 -6.77 1.93
N ARG A 28 0.98 -6.20 0.74
CA ARG A 28 -0.25 -5.48 0.38
C ARG A 28 -1.50 -6.35 0.48
N SER A 29 -1.45 -7.59 -0.01
CA SER A 29 -2.58 -8.52 0.03
C SER A 29 -3.03 -8.80 1.47
N TYR A 30 -2.08 -9.09 2.37
CA TYR A 30 -2.38 -9.33 3.78
C TYR A 30 -2.84 -8.06 4.51
N ALA A 31 -2.29 -6.89 4.19
CA ALA A 31 -2.75 -5.60 4.71
C ALA A 31 -4.22 -5.33 4.34
N LEU A 32 -4.61 -5.60 3.09
CA LEU A 32 -5.99 -5.47 2.62
C LEU A 32 -6.92 -6.48 3.32
N ARG A 33 -6.46 -7.72 3.53
CA ARG A 33 -7.22 -8.73 4.29
C ARG A 33 -7.45 -8.28 5.73
N ALA A 34 -6.42 -7.80 6.43
CA ALA A 34 -6.56 -7.25 7.78
C ALA A 34 -7.61 -6.12 7.82
N ARG A 35 -7.59 -5.22 6.82
CA ARG A 35 -8.54 -4.10 6.72
C ARG A 35 -9.96 -4.56 6.44
N SER A 36 -10.12 -5.61 5.65
CA SER A 36 -11.43 -6.21 5.36
C SER A 36 -12.03 -6.90 6.59
N LEU A 37 -11.20 -7.51 7.43
CA LEU A 37 -11.63 -8.22 8.64
C LEU A 37 -11.94 -7.27 9.79
N TYR A 38 -11.12 -6.24 9.99
CA TYR A 38 -11.29 -5.27 11.07
C TYR A 38 -10.83 -3.87 10.63
N PRO A 39 -11.70 -3.08 9.97
CA PRO A 39 -11.35 -1.75 9.45
C PRO A 39 -10.92 -0.75 10.53
N GLU A 40 -11.38 -0.95 11.77
CA GLU A 40 -11.05 -0.10 12.93
C GLU A 40 -9.64 -0.34 13.47
N LEU A 41 -8.91 -1.35 12.98
CA LEU A 41 -7.54 -1.59 13.41
C LEU A 41 -6.63 -0.45 12.95
N GLU A 42 -5.97 0.18 13.91
CA GLU A 42 -5.11 1.33 13.66
C GLU A 42 -3.93 1.01 12.72
N GLY A 43 -3.65 1.95 11.81
CA GLY A 43 -2.51 1.92 10.92
C GLY A 43 -2.70 1.14 9.62
N LEU A 44 -3.82 0.42 9.44
CA LEU A 44 -4.02 -0.43 8.25
C LEU A 44 -4.09 0.38 6.95
N SER A 45 -4.75 1.53 6.95
CA SER A 45 -4.83 2.39 5.77
C SER A 45 -3.46 2.94 5.38
N GLN A 46 -2.69 3.43 6.36
CA GLN A 46 -1.32 3.91 6.16
C GLN A 46 -0.41 2.79 5.65
N MET A 47 -0.56 1.57 6.18
CA MET A 47 0.20 0.40 5.79
C MET A 47 -0.06 0.02 4.33
N VAL A 48 -1.33 -0.04 3.90
CA VAL A 48 -1.70 -0.30 2.50
C VAL A 48 -1.09 0.75 1.57
N THR A 49 -1.23 2.04 1.90
CA THR A 49 -0.68 3.14 1.09
C THR A 49 0.84 3.05 0.99
N THR A 50 1.53 2.76 2.10
CA THR A 50 2.99 2.61 2.12
C THR A 50 3.43 1.47 1.19
N TYR A 51 2.76 0.32 1.26
CA TYR A 51 3.10 -0.82 0.41
C TYR A 51 2.83 -0.54 -1.08
N GLU A 52 1.75 0.18 -1.41
CA GLU A 52 1.48 0.63 -2.78
C GLU A 52 2.57 1.55 -3.33
N VAL A 53 3.06 2.49 -2.52
CA VAL A 53 4.20 3.35 -2.90
C VAL A 53 5.46 2.54 -3.17
N TYR A 54 5.76 1.54 -2.32
CA TYR A 54 6.91 0.66 -2.54
C TYR A 54 6.78 -0.17 -3.81
N ILE A 55 5.60 -0.75 -4.08
CA ILE A 55 5.32 -1.50 -5.32
C ILE A 55 5.51 -0.58 -6.55
N ALA A 56 4.98 0.64 -6.49
CA ALA A 56 5.13 1.60 -7.56
C ALA A 56 6.60 2.02 -7.76
N SER A 57 7.37 2.18 -6.68
CA SER A 57 8.79 2.52 -6.75
C SER A 57 9.65 1.42 -7.40
N GLN A 58 9.24 0.16 -7.28
CA GLN A 58 9.89 -0.95 -8.00
C GLN A 58 9.57 -0.97 -9.49
N SER A 59 8.43 -0.41 -9.90
CA SER A 59 8.03 -0.32 -11.30
C SER A 59 8.90 0.71 -12.01
N ARG A 60 10.04 0.24 -12.53
CA ARG A 60 10.92 1.05 -13.38
C ARG A 60 10.41 1.01 -14.82
N ARG A 61 10.14 2.18 -15.40
CA ARG A 61 9.99 2.34 -16.85
C ARG A 61 11.28 2.94 -17.39
N SER A 62 11.83 2.33 -18.45
CA SER A 62 13.08 2.77 -19.10
C SER A 62 14.25 3.05 -18.15
N GLY A 63 14.36 2.33 -17.03
CA GLY A 63 15.43 2.51 -16.03
C GLY A 63 15.14 3.55 -14.94
N GLU A 64 14.11 4.37 -15.09
CA GLU A 64 13.70 5.41 -14.14
C GLU A 64 12.48 4.98 -13.31
N ILE A 65 12.33 5.56 -12.12
CA ILE A 65 11.17 5.36 -11.26
C ILE A 65 9.96 6.02 -11.91
N ASP A 66 8.85 5.29 -12.03
CA ASP A 66 7.58 5.87 -12.48
C ASP A 66 6.97 6.74 -11.36
N TYR A 67 7.34 8.03 -11.35
CA TYR A 67 6.83 9.00 -10.37
C TYR A 67 5.31 9.19 -10.44
N TYR A 68 4.67 8.93 -11.59
CA TYR A 68 3.22 8.96 -11.70
C TYR A 68 2.61 7.78 -10.94
N ALA A 69 3.16 6.57 -11.12
CA ALA A 69 2.72 5.40 -10.36
C ALA A 69 2.91 5.59 -8.86
N VAL A 70 4.02 6.20 -8.42
CA VAL A 70 4.28 6.51 -7.00
C VAL A 70 3.23 7.47 -6.42
N LEU A 71 2.78 8.45 -7.21
CA LEU A 71 1.70 9.35 -6.83
C LEU A 71 0.30 8.70 -6.95
N GLY A 72 0.19 7.46 -7.43
CA GLY A 72 -1.09 6.80 -7.71
C GLY A 72 -1.81 7.38 -8.93
N LEU A 73 -1.05 7.96 -9.88
CA LEU A 73 -1.53 8.61 -11.09
C LEU A 73 -1.19 7.80 -12.34
N LYS A 74 -1.99 8.01 -13.39
CA LYS A 74 -1.69 7.46 -14.72
C LYS A 74 -0.58 8.28 -15.39
N PRO A 75 0.22 7.69 -16.31
CA PRO A 75 1.23 8.42 -17.09
C PRO A 75 0.66 9.58 -17.92
N SER A 76 -0.64 9.55 -18.22
CA SER A 76 -1.37 10.61 -18.92
C SER A 76 -1.87 11.74 -18.01
N ALA A 77 -1.56 11.71 -16.70
CA ALA A 77 -2.06 12.70 -15.75
C ALA A 77 -1.49 14.09 -16.03
N GLY A 78 -2.36 15.09 -16.08
CA GLY A 78 -1.99 16.48 -16.31
C GLY A 78 -1.42 17.17 -15.07
N LYS A 79 -0.79 18.33 -15.28
CA LYS A 79 -0.18 19.16 -14.22
C LYS A 79 -1.13 19.47 -13.05
N ARG A 80 -2.43 19.63 -13.31
CA ARG A 80 -3.45 19.89 -12.27
C ARG A 80 -3.66 18.68 -11.36
N GLU A 81 -3.69 17.48 -11.92
CA GLU A 81 -3.90 16.23 -11.17
C GLU A 81 -2.69 15.93 -10.30
N VAL A 82 -1.48 16.10 -10.84
CA VAL A 82 -0.22 16.01 -10.07
C VAL A 82 -0.24 17.01 -8.91
N LYS A 83 -0.62 18.27 -9.17
CA LYS A 83 -0.73 19.31 -8.13
C LYS A 83 -1.71 18.99 -7.03
N LYS A 84 -2.82 18.33 -7.34
CA LYS A 84 -3.82 17.94 -6.35
C LYS A 84 -3.28 16.86 -5.42
N GLN A 85 -2.45 15.96 -5.94
CA GLN A 85 -1.99 14.80 -5.21
C GLN A 85 -0.88 15.10 -4.20
N TYR A 86 0.07 16.00 -4.52
CA TYR A 86 1.15 16.37 -3.58
C TYR A 86 0.77 17.46 -2.57
N LYS A 87 -0.31 18.22 -2.81
CA LYS A 87 -0.77 19.32 -1.92
C LYS A 87 -1.77 18.85 -0.85
N LYS A 88 -2.11 17.57 -0.85
CA LYS A 88 -2.94 16.95 0.18
C LYS A 88 -2.13 16.74 1.44
#